data_AF-A0AAV2PKU0-F1
#
_entry.id   AF-A0AAV2PKU0-F1
#
_cell.length_a   1.000
_cell.length_b   1.000
_cell.length_c   1.000
_cell.angle_alpha   90.00
_cell.angle_beta   90.00
_cell.angle_gamma   90.00
#
_symmetry.space_group_name_H-M   'P 1'
#
loop_
_entity.id
_entity.type
_entity.pdbx_description
1 polymer ?
#
loop_
_entity_poly.entity_id
_entity_poly.type
_entity_poly.pdbx_seq_one_letter_code
_entity_poly.pdbx_strand_id
1 'polypeptide(L)'
;KTLSDVGEVESRAPLSHLFHQHIPWGSPGYSARDIKKGELKVLIHSNFIIGFTEILNLAAWVSFSITQHTLDVTEKLRPKVPEGIEVKPEDVRELSPEPGCWKADLRLQRTAEDQCNRANNEMYSIKNMSQRQLFPEELEDPILLKSEGYLVSNLSPVYSGFENGARLAVIRSIRRWVPVYGKLNIIHGPIFDYDIDGRQDTASQVSNLKPQAASDFFYIISYCAHNASNAMHNCPHQDLQVLAFTFPNRKTENKCPMNDDDLLRYYLTNVQDIELLTGLRFFKDLETYESILLKTTQPIAIWPFKKL
;
A
#
# COMPACT_ATOMS: atom_id res chain seq x y z
N LYS A 1 -3.40 -19.08 -46.48
CA LYS A 1 -2.47 -18.39 -47.41
C LYS A 1 -3.15 -17.08 -47.80
N THR A 2 -2.71 -15.87 -47.49
CA THR A 2 -1.54 -15.27 -46.79
C THR A 2 -1.90 -13.77 -46.75
N LEU A 3 -1.91 -13.11 -45.59
CA LEU A 3 -0.89 -12.14 -45.13
C LEU A 3 -0.59 -11.01 -46.14
N SER A 4 -0.88 -9.76 -45.75
CA SER A 4 0.16 -8.76 -45.43
C SER A 4 -0.40 -7.36 -45.19
N ASP A 5 -0.04 -6.81 -44.03
CA ASP A 5 0.30 -5.41 -43.74
C ASP A 5 -0.73 -4.29 -43.90
N VAL A 6 -1.29 -3.84 -42.76
CA VAL A 6 -1.13 -2.44 -42.31
C VAL A 6 -1.05 -2.39 -40.77
N GLY A 7 0.17 -2.24 -40.24
CA GLY A 7 0.46 -1.28 -39.17
C GLY A 7 0.15 -1.63 -37.72
N GLU A 8 0.88 -2.59 -37.15
CA GLU A 8 1.25 -2.55 -35.72
C GLU A 8 2.22 -1.37 -35.48
N VAL A 9 1.73 -0.25 -34.95
CA VAL A 9 2.54 0.65 -34.10
C VAL A 9 1.60 1.27 -33.05
N GLU A 10 1.16 0.48 -32.09
CA GLU A 10 0.62 1.01 -30.84
C GLU A 10 1.75 1.02 -29.81
N SER A 11 2.18 2.22 -29.45
CA SER A 11 3.29 2.47 -28.53
C SER A 11 3.07 1.75 -27.20
N ARG A 12 3.87 0.73 -26.89
CA ARG A 12 3.96 0.07 -25.57
C ARG A 12 4.55 0.96 -24.46
N ALA A 13 4.81 2.25 -24.74
CA ALA A 13 5.51 3.19 -23.87
C ALA A 13 4.69 3.83 -22.71
N PRO A 14 3.35 3.96 -22.72
CA PRO A 14 2.66 4.73 -21.67
C PRO A 14 2.55 3.98 -20.34
N LEU A 15 2.48 2.64 -20.34
CA LEU A 15 2.33 1.85 -19.11
C LEU A 15 3.68 1.53 -18.44
N SER A 16 4.75 1.31 -19.21
CA SER A 16 6.06 0.91 -18.66
C SER A 16 6.63 1.92 -17.66
N HIS A 17 6.37 3.21 -17.88
CA HIS A 17 6.76 4.26 -16.93
C HIS A 17 6.12 4.07 -15.55
N LEU A 18 4.84 3.72 -15.47
CA LEU A 18 4.14 3.49 -14.20
C LEU A 18 4.70 2.28 -13.46
N PHE A 19 5.04 1.19 -14.17
CA PHE A 19 5.72 0.04 -13.58
C PHE A 19 7.08 0.44 -13.00
N HIS A 20 7.92 1.12 -13.79
CA HIS A 20 9.22 1.63 -13.36
C HIS A 20 9.13 2.65 -12.21
N GLN A 21 8.00 3.35 -12.10
CA GLN A 21 7.77 4.33 -11.05
C GLN A 21 7.30 3.70 -9.76
N HIS A 22 6.31 2.79 -9.82
CA HIS A 22 5.56 2.32 -8.66
C HIS A 22 5.89 0.89 -8.25
N ILE A 23 6.48 0.06 -9.11
CA ILE A 23 7.01 -1.27 -8.75
C ILE A 23 8.44 -1.42 -9.29
N PRO A 24 9.37 -0.56 -8.85
CA PRO A 24 10.74 -0.51 -9.37
C PRO A 24 11.56 -1.78 -9.11
N TRP A 25 11.09 -2.68 -8.24
CA TRP A 25 11.77 -3.90 -7.80
C TRP A 25 11.07 -5.19 -8.24
N GLY A 26 10.18 -5.06 -9.22
CA GLY A 26 9.32 -6.14 -9.70
C GLY A 26 8.00 -6.23 -8.95
N SER A 27 6.97 -6.67 -9.66
CA SER A 27 5.62 -6.82 -9.11
C SER A 27 5.59 -7.92 -8.04
N PRO A 28 5.12 -7.61 -6.81
CA PRO A 28 4.93 -8.63 -5.80
C PRO A 28 3.93 -9.69 -6.26
N GLY A 29 4.25 -10.96 -6.05
CA GLY A 29 3.36 -12.04 -6.44
C GLY A 29 3.69 -13.37 -5.80
N TYR A 30 2.81 -14.34 -5.99
CA TYR A 30 3.01 -15.69 -5.46
C TYR A 30 4.19 -16.39 -6.14
N SER A 31 4.87 -17.26 -5.38
CA SER A 31 5.88 -18.14 -5.95
C SER A 31 5.24 -19.14 -6.93
N ALA A 32 6.03 -19.74 -7.81
CA ALA A 32 5.52 -20.80 -8.71
C ALA A 32 4.89 -21.98 -7.95
N ARG A 33 5.32 -22.24 -6.70
CA ARG A 33 4.74 -23.27 -5.82
C ARG A 33 3.41 -22.82 -5.21
N ASP A 34 3.24 -21.52 -5.03
CA ASP A 34 2.09 -20.88 -4.40
C ASP A 34 1.05 -20.36 -5.42
N ILE A 35 1.30 -20.52 -6.74
CA ILE A 35 0.35 -20.15 -7.81
C ILE A 35 -1.04 -20.78 -7.62
N LYS A 36 -1.11 -21.95 -6.96
CA LYS A 36 -2.39 -22.62 -6.61
C LYS A 36 -3.25 -21.81 -5.62
N LYS A 37 -2.69 -20.80 -4.94
CA LYS A 37 -3.42 -19.89 -4.05
C LYS A 37 -4.25 -18.84 -4.82
N GLY A 38 -4.07 -18.75 -6.14
CA GLY A 38 -4.81 -17.83 -7.02
C GLY A 38 -3.87 -16.95 -7.83
N GLU A 39 -4.40 -16.39 -8.91
CA GLU A 39 -3.70 -15.37 -9.71
C GLU A 39 -3.94 -13.98 -9.11
N LEU A 40 -2.89 -13.15 -9.05
CA LEU A 40 -3.03 -11.74 -8.69
C LEU A 40 -3.22 -10.92 -9.95
N LYS A 41 -4.34 -10.22 -10.01
CA LYS A 41 -4.63 -9.25 -11.06
C LYS A 41 -3.95 -7.93 -10.75
N VAL A 42 -3.11 -7.45 -11.65
CA VAL A 42 -2.44 -6.16 -11.51
C VAL A 42 -3.35 -5.05 -12.05
N LEU A 43 -3.81 -4.17 -11.16
CA LEU A 43 -4.68 -3.04 -11.47
C LEU A 43 -3.87 -1.74 -11.43
N ILE A 44 -3.69 -1.12 -12.59
CA ILE A 44 -2.87 0.09 -12.76
C ILE A 44 -3.74 1.32 -12.55
N HIS A 45 -3.26 2.26 -11.76
CA HIS A 45 -3.86 3.58 -11.54
C HIS A 45 -2.83 4.66 -11.84
N SER A 46 -3.23 5.93 -11.76
CA SER A 46 -2.37 7.07 -12.09
C SER A 46 -1.19 7.21 -11.12
N ASN A 47 -1.43 7.02 -9.81
CA ASN A 47 -0.43 7.23 -8.75
C ASN A 47 -0.03 5.97 -7.96
N PHE A 48 -0.65 4.83 -8.26
CA PHE A 48 -0.42 3.58 -7.54
C PHE A 48 -0.77 2.35 -8.39
N ILE A 49 -0.32 1.18 -7.97
CA ILE A 49 -0.61 -0.11 -8.60
C ILE A 49 -1.10 -1.07 -7.51
N ILE A 50 -2.18 -1.80 -7.78
CA ILE A 50 -2.76 -2.78 -6.85
C ILE A 50 -2.53 -4.19 -7.40
N GLY A 51 -2.11 -5.12 -6.53
CA GLY A 51 -2.25 -6.55 -6.77
C GLY A 51 -3.54 -7.06 -6.12
N PHE A 52 -4.51 -7.45 -6.93
CA PHE A 52 -5.85 -7.84 -6.48
C PHE A 52 -6.06 -9.34 -6.56
N THR A 53 -6.63 -9.95 -5.52
CA THR A 53 -7.03 -11.36 -5.49
C THR A 53 -8.53 -11.48 -5.76
N GLU A 54 -8.91 -12.04 -6.91
CA GLU A 54 -10.31 -12.20 -7.30
C GLU A 54 -11.05 -13.23 -6.43
N ILE A 55 -10.33 -14.23 -5.92
CA ILE A 55 -10.87 -15.28 -5.03
C ILE A 55 -11.37 -14.65 -3.74
N LEU A 56 -10.56 -13.78 -3.12
CA LEU A 56 -10.92 -13.11 -1.86
C LEU A 56 -11.69 -11.81 -2.07
N ASN A 57 -11.71 -11.28 -3.31
CA ASN A 57 -12.25 -9.97 -3.64
C ASN A 57 -11.64 -8.86 -2.76
N LEU A 58 -10.32 -8.91 -2.64
CA LEU A 58 -9.51 -7.99 -1.84
C LEU A 58 -8.22 -7.64 -2.57
N ALA A 59 -7.67 -6.47 -2.28
CA ALA A 59 -6.30 -6.17 -2.66
C ALA A 59 -5.31 -6.85 -1.71
N ALA A 60 -4.36 -7.61 -2.26
CA ALA A 60 -3.29 -8.25 -1.52
C ALA A 60 -2.15 -7.26 -1.21
N TRP A 61 -1.92 -6.30 -2.10
CA TRP A 61 -0.95 -5.24 -1.91
C TRP A 61 -1.28 -4.03 -2.79
N VAL A 62 -0.81 -2.86 -2.37
CA VAL A 62 -0.71 -1.64 -3.16
C VAL A 62 0.75 -1.18 -3.16
N SER A 63 1.20 -0.64 -4.29
CA SER A 63 2.54 -0.12 -4.45
C SER A 63 2.50 1.26 -5.09
N PHE A 64 3.22 2.21 -4.51
CA PHE A 64 3.23 3.60 -4.94
C PHE A 64 4.56 4.27 -4.61
N SER A 65 4.81 5.43 -5.22
CA SER A 65 6.05 6.16 -5.02
C SER A 65 5.76 7.63 -4.81
N ILE A 66 6.32 8.18 -3.74
CA ILE A 66 6.08 9.57 -3.31
C ILE A 66 7.37 10.37 -3.47
N THR A 67 7.20 11.61 -3.94
CA THR A 67 8.27 12.60 -4.07
C THR A 67 7.85 13.90 -3.39
N GLN A 68 8.79 14.82 -3.18
CA GLN A 68 8.47 16.15 -2.67
C GLN A 68 7.44 16.85 -3.58
N HIS A 69 7.61 16.74 -4.90
CA HIS A 69 6.66 17.30 -5.87
C HIS A 69 5.24 16.73 -5.68
N THR A 70 5.11 15.42 -5.50
CA THR A 70 3.81 14.79 -5.25
C THR A 70 3.14 15.35 -4.00
N LEU A 71 3.90 15.48 -2.90
CA LEU A 71 3.38 16.05 -1.65
C LEU A 71 2.96 17.51 -1.84
N ASP A 72 3.80 18.34 -2.49
CA ASP A 72 3.51 19.76 -2.70
C ASP A 72 2.26 19.99 -3.55
N VAL A 73 2.04 19.18 -4.59
CA VAL A 73 0.83 19.24 -5.43
C VAL A 73 -0.40 18.85 -4.61
N THR A 74 -0.32 17.74 -3.89
CA THR A 74 -1.43 17.26 -3.04
C THR A 74 -1.82 18.29 -1.98
N GLU A 75 -0.85 18.89 -1.28
CA GLU A 75 -1.13 19.90 -0.25
C GLU A 75 -1.68 21.21 -0.84
N LYS A 76 -1.27 21.61 -2.05
CA LYS A 76 -1.83 22.80 -2.73
C LYS A 76 -3.30 22.65 -3.12
N LEU A 77 -3.71 21.45 -3.49
CA LEU A 77 -5.07 21.16 -3.96
C LEU A 77 -6.05 20.88 -2.82
N ARG A 78 -5.54 20.62 -1.60
CA ARG A 78 -6.40 20.40 -0.43
C ARG A 78 -7.00 21.70 0.10
N PRO A 79 -8.22 21.65 0.66
CA PRO A 79 -8.80 22.79 1.34
C PRO A 79 -7.86 23.30 2.43
N LYS A 80 -7.53 24.60 2.39
CA LYS A 80 -6.72 25.22 3.43
C LYS A 80 -7.54 25.34 4.71
N VAL A 81 -6.96 24.88 5.81
CA VAL A 81 -7.48 25.12 7.15
C VAL A 81 -7.34 26.62 7.48
N PRO A 82 -8.37 27.29 8.03
CA PRO A 82 -8.28 28.67 8.46
C PRO A 82 -7.15 28.89 9.48
N GLU A 83 -6.43 30.01 9.35
CA GLU A 83 -5.29 30.37 10.18
C GLU A 83 -5.69 30.50 11.67
N GLY A 84 -4.92 29.90 12.58
CA GLY A 84 -5.20 29.90 14.03
C GLY A 84 -6.05 28.74 14.55
N ILE A 85 -6.51 27.84 13.67
CA ILE A 85 -7.13 26.57 14.07
C ILE A 85 -6.14 25.44 13.74
N GLU A 86 -5.59 24.80 14.77
CA GLU A 86 -4.75 23.62 14.60
C GLU A 86 -5.65 22.42 14.28
N VAL A 87 -6.00 22.27 13.00
CA VAL A 87 -6.75 21.11 12.49
C VAL A 87 -5.72 20.15 11.93
N LYS A 88 -5.64 18.94 12.47
CA LYS A 88 -4.75 17.94 11.89
C LYS A 88 -5.25 17.65 10.46
N PRO A 89 -4.39 17.36 9.46
CA PRO A 89 -4.84 17.05 8.10
C PRO A 89 -5.97 16.00 8.04
N GLU A 90 -5.99 15.07 9.01
CA GLU A 90 -7.03 14.06 9.23
C GLU A 90 -8.38 14.61 9.71
N ASP A 91 -8.42 15.73 10.43
CA ASP A 91 -9.64 16.40 10.90
C ASP A 91 -10.28 17.24 9.77
N VAL A 92 -9.51 17.62 8.74
CA VAL A 92 -10.02 18.27 7.51
C VAL A 92 -10.92 17.34 6.71
N ARG A 93 -10.77 16.03 6.89
CA ARG A 93 -11.62 15.01 6.27
C ARG A 93 -13.08 15.11 6.71
N GLU A 94 -13.32 15.42 7.97
CA GLU A 94 -14.68 15.64 8.51
C GLU A 94 -15.29 16.97 8.01
N LEU A 95 -14.43 17.89 7.56
CA LEU A 95 -14.81 19.18 6.95
C LEU A 95 -15.07 19.07 5.44
N SER A 96 -14.80 17.91 4.80
CA SER A 96 -15.04 17.72 3.38
C SER A 96 -16.55 17.61 3.10
N PRO A 97 -17.14 18.49 2.27
CA PRO A 97 -18.60 18.55 2.07
C PRO A 97 -19.18 17.35 1.29
N GLU A 98 -18.34 16.54 0.65
CA GLU A 98 -18.75 15.26 0.04
C GLU A 98 -17.85 14.13 0.59
N PRO A 99 -18.38 13.22 1.43
CA PRO A 99 -17.69 11.96 1.71
C PRO A 99 -17.59 11.18 0.39
N GLY A 100 -16.40 10.68 0.06
CA GLY A 100 -16.25 9.94 -1.18
C GLY A 100 -17.06 8.65 -1.16
N CYS A 101 -17.74 8.40 -2.28
CA CYS A 101 -18.61 7.25 -2.47
C CYS A 101 -17.84 6.12 -3.16
N TRP A 102 -17.88 4.91 -2.58
CA TRP A 102 -17.28 3.71 -3.17
C TRP A 102 -17.95 3.35 -4.49
N LYS A 103 -17.12 3.07 -5.51
CA LYS A 103 -17.54 2.76 -6.88
C LYS A 103 -17.04 1.37 -7.26
N ALA A 104 -17.86 0.62 -7.99
CA ALA A 104 -17.44 -0.63 -8.57
C ALA A 104 -16.25 -0.45 -9.53
N ASP A 105 -15.32 -1.39 -9.51
CA ASP A 105 -14.23 -1.44 -10.48
C ASP A 105 -14.62 -2.35 -11.64
N LEU A 106 -14.85 -1.75 -12.81
CA LEU A 106 -15.31 -2.45 -14.02
C LEU A 106 -14.25 -3.39 -14.60
N ARG A 107 -12.99 -3.32 -14.13
CA ARG A 107 -11.94 -4.25 -14.55
C ARG A 107 -12.09 -5.61 -13.89
N LEU A 108 -12.83 -5.73 -12.79
CA LEU A 108 -13.02 -6.99 -12.06
C LEU A 108 -14.07 -7.88 -12.73
N GLN A 109 -13.91 -9.20 -12.64
CA GLN A 109 -14.87 -10.17 -13.18
C GLN A 109 -16.10 -10.36 -12.25
N ARG A 110 -16.75 -9.27 -11.86
CA ARG A 110 -17.95 -9.25 -11.01
C ARG A 110 -18.87 -8.10 -11.40
N THR A 111 -20.18 -8.28 -11.20
CA THR A 111 -21.14 -7.21 -11.48
C THR A 111 -20.92 -6.01 -10.53
N ALA A 112 -21.25 -4.80 -10.99
CA ALA A 112 -21.15 -3.61 -10.14
C ALA A 112 -22.04 -3.70 -8.91
N GLU A 113 -23.21 -4.33 -9.05
CA GLU A 113 -24.14 -4.59 -7.95
C GLU A 113 -23.53 -5.52 -6.89
N ASP A 114 -22.94 -6.64 -7.28
CA ASP A 114 -22.28 -7.56 -6.35
C ASP A 114 -21.13 -6.89 -5.59
N GLN A 115 -20.35 -6.07 -6.31
CA GLN A 115 -19.23 -5.33 -5.74
C GLN A 115 -19.69 -4.33 -4.66
N CYS A 116 -20.68 -3.50 -4.99
CA CYS A 116 -21.23 -2.51 -4.06
C CYS A 116 -21.99 -3.16 -2.89
N ASN A 117 -22.74 -4.24 -3.13
CA ASN A 117 -23.45 -4.96 -2.09
C ASN A 117 -22.48 -5.55 -1.06
N ARG A 118 -21.34 -6.11 -1.50
CA ARG A 118 -20.29 -6.57 -0.58
C ARG A 118 -19.71 -5.41 0.22
N ALA A 119 -19.37 -4.30 -0.43
CA ALA A 119 -18.87 -3.08 0.21
C ALA A 119 -19.82 -2.58 1.32
N ASN A 120 -21.13 -2.65 1.10
CA ASN A 120 -22.12 -2.09 2.04
C ASN A 120 -22.63 -3.08 3.10
N ASN A 121 -22.25 -4.35 3.04
CA ASN A 121 -22.73 -5.39 3.97
C ASN A 121 -21.83 -5.50 5.22
N GLU A 122 -22.27 -6.27 6.23
CA GLU A 122 -21.53 -6.57 7.46
C GLU A 122 -20.15 -7.20 7.22
N MET A 123 -19.90 -7.68 6.00
CA MET A 123 -18.60 -8.15 5.54
C MET A 123 -17.49 -7.09 5.71
N TYR A 124 -17.84 -5.80 5.59
CA TYR A 124 -16.90 -4.68 5.66
C TYR A 124 -17.38 -3.50 6.51
N SER A 125 -18.43 -3.67 7.30
CA SER A 125 -18.97 -2.61 8.15
C SER A 125 -19.42 -3.17 9.50
N ILE A 126 -18.68 -2.85 10.55
CA ILE A 126 -19.02 -3.13 11.95
C ILE A 126 -18.62 -1.96 12.84
N LYS A 127 -19.14 -1.91 14.07
CA LYS A 127 -18.77 -0.90 15.06
C LYS A 127 -17.25 -0.85 15.29
N ASN A 128 -16.68 0.36 15.31
CA ASN A 128 -15.24 0.65 15.44
C ASN A 128 -14.37 0.26 14.22
N MET A 129 -14.98 0.09 13.05
CA MET A 129 -14.28 -0.17 11.80
C MET A 129 -14.68 0.88 10.75
N SER A 130 -13.71 1.35 9.98
CA SER A 130 -13.92 2.24 8.85
C SER A 130 -13.47 1.57 7.56
N GLN A 131 -14.05 2.00 6.44
CA GLN A 131 -13.60 1.60 5.12
C GLN A 131 -12.58 2.61 4.65
N ARG A 132 -11.34 2.15 4.41
CA ARG A 132 -10.24 3.00 3.95
C ARG A 132 -9.66 2.49 2.65
N GLN A 133 -8.97 3.37 1.98
CA GLN A 133 -8.17 3.07 0.81
C GLN A 133 -6.86 2.41 1.26
N LEU A 134 -6.40 1.37 0.55
CA LEU A 134 -5.05 0.87 0.71
C LEU A 134 -4.03 1.93 0.26
N PHE A 135 -4.24 2.56 -0.89
CA PHE A 135 -3.49 3.77 -1.23
C PHE A 135 -3.98 4.93 -0.35
N PRO A 136 -3.16 5.47 0.58
CA PRO A 136 -3.66 6.42 1.56
C PRO A 136 -4.20 7.69 0.91
N GLU A 137 -5.46 8.04 1.21
CA GLU A 137 -6.09 9.26 0.71
C GLU A 137 -5.28 10.51 1.07
N GLU A 138 -4.55 10.51 2.19
CA GLU A 138 -3.67 11.59 2.65
C GLU A 138 -2.46 11.83 1.76
N LEU A 139 -2.17 10.94 0.81
CA LEU A 139 -1.08 11.06 -0.15
C LEU A 139 -1.57 11.23 -1.60
N GLU A 140 -2.89 11.19 -1.84
CA GLU A 140 -3.50 11.27 -3.16
C GLU A 140 -3.94 12.71 -3.52
N ASP A 141 -3.80 13.04 -4.81
CA ASP A 141 -4.37 14.22 -5.43
C ASP A 141 -5.90 14.20 -5.28
N PRO A 142 -6.55 15.28 -4.79
CA PRO A 142 -8.00 15.27 -4.55
C PRO A 142 -8.87 14.93 -5.78
N ILE A 143 -8.43 15.26 -7.00
CA ILE A 143 -9.14 14.95 -8.25
C ILE A 143 -9.04 13.44 -8.51
N LEU A 144 -7.83 12.89 -8.43
CA LEU A 144 -7.59 11.46 -8.61
C LEU A 144 -8.21 10.62 -7.49
N LEU A 145 -8.25 11.12 -6.26
CA LEU A 145 -8.94 10.50 -5.15
C LEU A 145 -10.43 10.28 -5.48
N LYS A 146 -11.10 11.28 -6.07
CA LYS A 146 -12.52 11.18 -6.46
C LYS A 146 -12.75 10.23 -7.64
N SER A 147 -11.81 10.14 -8.58
CA SER A 147 -11.97 9.30 -9.79
C SER A 147 -11.51 7.86 -9.57
N GLU A 148 -10.38 7.64 -8.90
CA GLU A 148 -9.66 6.36 -8.79
C GLU A 148 -9.56 5.85 -7.35
N GLY A 149 -9.46 6.75 -6.37
CA GLY A 149 -9.21 6.36 -4.96
C GLY A 149 -10.36 5.60 -4.30
N TYR A 150 -11.61 5.91 -4.65
CA TYR A 150 -12.82 5.25 -4.13
C TYR A 150 -13.28 4.03 -4.96
N LEU A 151 -12.41 3.39 -5.73
CA LEU A 151 -12.74 2.10 -6.33
C LEU A 151 -12.73 1.00 -5.27
N VAL A 152 -13.71 0.08 -5.30
CA VAL A 152 -13.78 -1.04 -4.34
C VAL A 152 -12.55 -1.95 -4.39
N SER A 153 -11.78 -1.94 -5.48
CA SER A 153 -10.51 -2.65 -5.58
C SER A 153 -9.42 -2.07 -4.68
N ASN A 154 -9.57 -0.82 -4.22
CA ASN A 154 -8.71 -0.14 -3.27
C ASN A 154 -9.27 -0.14 -1.84
N LEU A 155 -10.46 -0.72 -1.63
CA LEU A 155 -11.13 -0.76 -0.32
C LEU A 155 -10.46 -1.78 0.60
N SER A 156 -10.19 -1.34 1.83
CA SER A 156 -9.73 -2.17 2.93
C SER A 156 -10.44 -1.77 4.24
N PRO A 157 -11.06 -2.71 4.96
CA PRO A 157 -11.59 -2.45 6.29
C PRO A 157 -10.47 -2.29 7.31
N VAL A 158 -10.51 -1.21 8.08
CA VAL A 158 -9.52 -0.93 9.12
C VAL A 158 -10.19 -0.63 10.45
N TYR A 159 -9.62 -1.14 11.53
CA TYR A 159 -10.11 -0.81 12.86
C TYR A 159 -9.58 0.55 13.32
N SER A 160 -10.39 1.27 14.10
CA SER A 160 -10.08 2.63 14.55
C SER A 160 -8.74 2.76 15.29
N GLY A 161 -8.34 1.72 16.05
CA GLY A 161 -7.06 1.74 16.77
C GLY A 161 -5.83 1.70 15.85
N PHE A 162 -5.91 0.97 14.72
CA PHE A 162 -4.88 0.99 13.69
C PHE A 162 -4.94 2.28 12.86
N GLU A 163 -6.16 2.70 12.49
CA GLU A 163 -6.41 3.91 11.71
C GLU A 163 -5.81 5.15 12.39
N ASN A 164 -6.12 5.37 13.66
CA ASN A 164 -5.67 6.55 14.42
C ASN A 164 -4.22 6.42 14.94
N GLY A 165 -3.68 5.20 14.96
CA GLY A 165 -2.35 4.89 15.47
C GLY A 165 -1.33 4.71 14.34
N ALA A 166 -1.01 3.45 14.06
CA ALA A 166 0.08 3.06 13.18
C ALA A 166 -0.04 3.63 11.76
N ARG A 167 -1.26 3.64 11.18
CA ARG A 167 -1.47 4.17 9.83
C ARG A 167 -1.05 5.64 9.72
N LEU A 168 -1.50 6.48 10.66
CA LEU A 168 -1.12 7.89 10.69
C LEU A 168 0.38 8.10 10.99
N ALA A 169 0.95 7.29 11.89
CA ALA A 169 2.39 7.37 12.19
C ALA A 169 3.26 7.07 10.97
N VAL A 170 2.87 6.09 10.14
CA VAL A 170 3.54 5.80 8.86
C VAL A 170 3.39 6.98 7.89
N ILE A 171 2.17 7.52 7.72
CA ILE A 171 1.93 8.66 6.82
C ILE A 171 2.75 9.89 7.22
N ARG A 172 2.78 10.23 8.52
CA ARG A 172 3.60 11.34 9.04
C ARG A 172 5.09 11.08 8.83
N SER A 173 5.54 9.84 8.98
CA SER A 173 6.94 9.48 8.77
C SER A 173 7.34 9.51 7.30
N ILE A 174 6.47 9.11 6.37
CA ILE A 174 6.66 9.32 4.92
C ILE A 174 6.87 10.81 4.62
N ARG A 175 6.00 11.69 5.13
CA ARG A 175 6.13 13.14 4.95
C ARG A 175 7.43 13.70 5.54
N ARG A 176 7.94 13.14 6.64
CA ARG A 176 9.23 13.52 7.23
C ARG A 176 10.44 12.98 6.46
N TRP A 177 10.33 11.80 5.87
CA TRP A 177 11.43 11.14 5.16
C TRP A 177 11.62 11.61 3.72
N VAL A 178 10.54 11.96 3.01
CA VAL A 178 10.62 12.43 1.61
C VAL A 178 11.57 13.64 1.43
N PRO A 179 11.53 14.70 2.27
CA PRO A 179 12.48 15.82 2.15
C PRO A 179 13.94 15.43 2.38
N VAL A 180 14.21 14.34 3.12
CA VAL A 180 15.55 13.92 3.56
C VAL A 180 16.16 12.89 2.61
N TYR A 181 15.33 11.96 2.15
CA TYR A 181 15.73 10.79 1.36
C TYR A 181 15.28 10.86 -0.09
N GLY A 182 14.52 11.89 -0.46
CA GLY A 182 14.03 12.11 -1.81
C GLY A 182 12.82 11.24 -2.13
N LYS A 183 12.95 10.42 -3.19
CA LYS A 183 11.86 9.56 -3.65
C LYS A 183 11.79 8.29 -2.80
N LEU A 184 10.61 8.05 -2.22
CA LEU A 184 10.31 6.80 -1.51
C LEU A 184 9.42 5.91 -2.38
N ASN A 185 9.64 4.60 -2.34
CA ASN A 185 8.67 3.60 -2.80
C ASN A 185 8.09 2.86 -1.61
N ILE A 186 6.78 2.71 -1.59
CA ILE A 186 6.03 2.09 -0.50
C ILE A 186 5.19 0.96 -1.07
N ILE A 187 5.30 -0.23 -0.47
CA ILE A 187 4.41 -1.36 -0.68
C ILE A 187 3.66 -1.61 0.62
N HIS A 188 2.33 -1.66 0.56
CA HIS A 188 1.46 -1.81 1.72
C HIS A 188 0.35 -2.82 1.43
N GLY A 189 -0.09 -3.57 2.43
CA GLY A 189 -1.22 -4.48 2.24
C GLY A 189 -1.65 -5.18 3.52
N PRO A 190 -2.78 -5.91 3.46
CA PRO A 190 -3.31 -6.68 4.58
C PRO A 190 -2.54 -7.98 4.81
N ILE A 191 -2.53 -8.42 6.05
CA ILE A 191 -2.10 -9.76 6.50
C ILE A 191 -3.31 -10.46 7.14
N PHE A 192 -3.42 -11.75 6.90
CA PHE A 192 -4.41 -12.62 7.53
C PHE A 192 -3.66 -13.80 8.17
N ASP A 193 -3.52 -13.75 9.49
CA ASP A 193 -2.92 -14.79 10.34
C ASP A 193 -3.77 -14.93 11.61
N TYR A 194 -4.98 -15.48 11.46
CA TYR A 194 -5.93 -15.65 12.57
C TYR A 194 -5.69 -16.93 13.37
N ASP A 195 -4.97 -17.91 12.82
CA ASP A 195 -4.55 -19.11 13.55
C ASP A 195 -3.18 -18.96 14.25
N ILE A 196 -2.50 -17.81 14.04
CA ILE A 196 -1.29 -17.38 14.76
C ILE A 196 -0.12 -18.34 14.50
N ASP A 197 -0.05 -18.90 13.30
CA ASP A 197 1.01 -19.81 12.88
C ASP A 197 2.19 -19.09 12.20
N GLY A 198 2.06 -17.77 12.00
CA GLY A 198 3.06 -16.93 11.34
C GLY A 198 3.08 -17.10 9.82
N ARG A 199 2.00 -17.63 9.23
CA ARG A 199 1.84 -17.85 7.80
C ARG A 199 0.50 -17.30 7.33
N GLN A 200 0.40 -17.12 6.02
CA GLN A 200 -0.84 -16.71 5.38
C GLN A 200 -1.96 -17.76 5.59
N ASP A 201 -3.07 -17.30 6.15
CA ASP A 201 -4.34 -18.03 6.20
C ASP A 201 -4.81 -18.47 4.80
N THR A 202 -5.45 -19.64 4.71
CA THR A 202 -6.04 -20.11 3.46
C THR A 202 -7.20 -19.22 2.99
N ALA A 203 -7.49 -19.24 1.68
CA ALA A 203 -8.61 -18.47 1.13
C ALA A 203 -9.97 -18.81 1.79
N SER A 204 -10.15 -20.06 2.23
CA SER A 204 -11.35 -20.48 2.96
C SER A 204 -11.40 -19.90 4.36
N GLN A 205 -10.28 -19.83 5.09
CA GLN A 205 -10.23 -19.20 6.41
C GLN A 205 -10.61 -17.71 6.27
N VAL A 206 -9.98 -17.01 5.33
CA VAL A 206 -10.23 -15.58 5.11
C VAL A 206 -11.67 -15.30 4.65
N SER A 207 -12.21 -16.08 3.72
CA SER A 207 -13.59 -15.87 3.22
C SER A 207 -14.68 -16.09 4.28
N ASN A 208 -14.36 -16.82 5.35
CA ASN A 208 -15.27 -17.08 6.45
C ASN A 208 -15.25 -15.99 7.54
N LEU A 209 -14.32 -15.03 7.47
CA LEU A 209 -14.23 -13.92 8.41
C LEU A 209 -15.40 -12.95 8.26
N LYS A 210 -15.95 -12.51 9.39
CA LYS A 210 -17.02 -11.50 9.47
C LYS A 210 -16.70 -10.49 10.58
N PRO A 211 -16.25 -9.27 10.25
CA PRO A 211 -15.90 -8.77 8.92
C PRO A 211 -14.65 -9.45 8.34
N GLN A 212 -14.47 -9.38 7.03
CA GLN A 212 -13.26 -9.83 6.33
C GLN A 212 -12.14 -8.78 6.47
N ALA A 213 -11.79 -8.49 7.72
CA ALA A 213 -10.75 -7.54 8.10
C ALA A 213 -9.41 -8.27 8.28
N ALA A 214 -8.32 -7.58 7.95
CA ALA A 214 -6.96 -8.09 8.16
C ALA A 214 -6.65 -8.23 9.66
N SER A 215 -5.83 -9.21 10.04
CA SER A 215 -5.28 -9.30 11.40
C SER A 215 -4.24 -8.20 11.63
N ASP A 216 -3.43 -7.93 10.60
CA ASP A 216 -2.33 -6.97 10.60
C ASP A 216 -2.22 -6.28 9.24
N PHE A 217 -1.43 -5.22 9.18
CA PHE A 217 -1.05 -4.55 7.94
C PHE A 217 0.46 -4.44 7.85
N PHE A 218 1.01 -4.72 6.68
CA PHE A 218 2.43 -4.55 6.43
C PHE A 218 2.74 -3.25 5.70
N TYR A 219 3.95 -2.74 5.90
CA TYR A 219 4.55 -1.70 5.07
C TYR A 219 5.99 -2.11 4.74
N ILE A 220 6.38 -2.02 3.48
CA ILE A 220 7.77 -2.11 3.02
C ILE A 220 8.07 -0.77 2.36
N ILE A 221 9.02 -0.03 2.93
CA ILE A 221 9.40 1.30 2.47
C ILE A 221 10.84 1.23 2.01
N SER A 222 11.10 1.77 0.81
CA SER A 222 12.44 1.75 0.21
C SER A 222 12.82 3.10 -0.39
N TYR A 223 14.10 3.41 -0.37
CA TYR A 223 14.71 4.54 -1.08
C TYR A 223 16.12 4.19 -1.56
N CYS A 224 16.68 5.04 -2.41
CA CYS A 224 18.05 4.89 -2.90
C CYS A 224 18.98 5.93 -2.25
N ALA A 225 20.02 5.48 -1.54
CA ALA A 225 20.86 6.36 -0.73
C ALA A 225 21.75 7.33 -1.53
N HIS A 226 22.35 6.84 -2.61
CA HIS A 226 23.34 7.59 -3.41
C HIS A 226 22.85 8.00 -4.80
N ASN A 227 21.57 7.78 -5.12
CA ASN A 227 21.01 8.19 -6.41
C ASN A 227 20.20 9.48 -6.29
N ALA A 228 20.86 10.62 -6.50
CA ALA A 228 20.22 11.93 -6.63
C ALA A 228 19.48 12.12 -7.97
N SER A 229 19.64 11.20 -8.92
CA SER A 229 19.20 11.35 -10.32
C SER A 229 18.15 10.30 -10.70
N ASN A 230 16.91 10.56 -10.26
CA ASN A 230 15.69 10.27 -11.02
C ASN A 230 15.58 8.92 -11.76
N ALA A 231 15.58 7.79 -11.03
CA ALA A 231 14.62 6.70 -11.20
C ALA A 231 14.91 5.56 -10.22
N MET A 232 13.92 5.20 -9.42
CA MET A 232 14.03 4.13 -8.41
C MET A 232 14.53 2.80 -9.01
N HIS A 233 14.06 2.41 -10.21
CA HIS A 233 14.44 1.16 -10.87
C HIS A 233 15.93 1.05 -11.26
N ASN A 234 16.67 2.17 -11.26
CA ASN A 234 18.11 2.19 -11.59
C ASN A 234 19.01 2.25 -10.36
N CYS A 235 18.45 2.17 -9.14
CA CYS A 235 19.28 2.17 -7.94
C CYS A 235 20.20 0.94 -7.91
N PRO A 236 21.51 1.11 -7.69
CA PRO A 236 22.37 0.00 -7.34
C PRO A 236 21.85 -0.69 -6.07
N HIS A 237 21.90 -2.02 -6.03
CA HIS A 237 21.38 -2.78 -4.90
C HIS A 237 22.11 -2.44 -3.59
N GLN A 238 23.39 -2.06 -3.63
CA GLN A 238 24.14 -1.66 -2.44
C GLN A 238 23.65 -0.33 -1.84
N ASP A 239 23.00 0.49 -2.65
CA ASP A 239 22.44 1.78 -2.24
C ASP A 239 20.96 1.68 -1.86
N LEU A 240 20.34 0.52 -2.08
CA LEU A 240 18.94 0.27 -1.76
C LEU A 240 18.78 0.11 -0.25
N GLN A 241 18.04 1.05 0.35
CA GLN A 241 17.69 1.03 1.76
C GLN A 241 16.25 0.61 1.91
N VAL A 242 15.98 -0.35 2.82
CA VAL A 242 14.63 -0.90 3.06
C VAL A 242 14.33 -0.94 4.54
N LEU A 243 13.13 -0.51 4.92
CA LEU A 243 12.51 -0.77 6.21
C LEU A 243 11.19 -1.50 6.00
N ALA A 244 10.90 -2.43 6.90
CA ALA A 244 9.66 -3.20 6.86
C ALA A 244 8.99 -3.17 8.24
N PHE A 245 7.67 -3.17 8.24
CA PHE A 245 6.83 -3.06 9.44
C PHE A 245 5.61 -3.97 9.34
N THR A 246 5.19 -4.52 10.47
CA THR A 246 3.93 -5.26 10.63
C THR A 246 3.17 -4.68 11.80
N PHE A 247 2.02 -4.07 11.54
CA PHE A 247 1.20 -3.41 12.54
C PHE A 247 -0.11 -4.14 12.76
N PRO A 248 -0.50 -4.41 14.01
CA PRO A 248 -1.76 -5.08 14.30
C PRO A 248 -2.96 -4.18 14.01
N ASN A 249 -3.96 -4.74 13.33
CA ASN A 249 -5.22 -4.08 13.01
C ASN A 249 -6.14 -4.06 14.25
N ARG A 250 -5.80 -3.24 15.25
CA ARG A 250 -6.46 -3.26 16.57
C ARG A 250 -7.74 -2.41 16.60
N LYS A 251 -8.75 -2.91 17.32
CA LYS A 251 -10.01 -2.20 17.62
C LYS A 251 -9.81 -0.90 18.40
N THR A 252 -8.89 -0.89 19.35
CA THR A 252 -8.64 0.25 20.24
C THR A 252 -7.19 0.70 20.13
N GLU A 253 -6.97 2.00 20.36
CA GLU A 253 -5.63 2.57 20.45
C GLU A 253 -4.81 1.94 21.58
N ASN A 254 -3.48 2.10 21.50
CA ASN A 254 -2.58 1.61 22.53
C ASN A 254 -2.82 2.37 23.84
N LYS A 255 -3.06 1.64 24.94
CA LYS A 255 -3.25 2.23 26.27
C LYS A 255 -1.98 2.91 26.80
N CYS A 256 -0.83 2.59 26.21
CA CYS A 256 0.44 3.28 26.43
C CYS A 256 0.79 4.07 25.15
N PRO A 257 0.60 5.40 25.13
CA PRO A 257 0.88 6.21 23.95
C PRO A 257 2.38 6.23 23.69
N MET A 258 2.77 5.87 22.48
CA MET A 258 4.11 6.02 21.94
C MET A 258 4.10 7.19 20.95
N ASN A 259 5.20 7.92 20.85
CA ASN A 259 5.39 8.81 19.70
C ASN A 259 5.58 7.97 18.41
N ASP A 260 5.48 8.62 17.25
CA ASP A 260 5.56 7.93 15.96
C ASP A 260 6.86 7.11 15.80
N ASP A 261 7.99 7.62 16.26
CA ASP A 261 9.28 6.96 16.10
C ASP A 261 9.39 5.69 16.92
N ASP A 262 9.00 5.78 18.20
CA ASP A 262 9.02 4.64 19.11
C ASP A 262 8.04 3.57 18.65
N LEU A 263 6.88 3.99 18.12
CA LEU A 263 5.90 3.09 17.52
C LEU A 263 6.48 2.35 16.31
N LEU A 264 7.10 3.09 15.37
CA LEU A 264 7.72 2.48 14.18
C LEU A 264 8.85 1.53 14.59
N ARG A 265 9.72 1.93 15.52
CA ARG A 265 10.82 1.09 16.04
C ARG A 265 10.29 -0.20 16.68
N TYR A 266 9.20 -0.11 17.43
CA TYR A 266 8.60 -1.26 18.12
C TYR A 266 8.06 -2.32 17.15
N TYR A 267 7.54 -1.90 15.99
CA TYR A 267 6.94 -2.79 14.98
C TYR A 267 7.84 -3.05 13.77
N LEU A 268 9.16 -2.82 13.90
CA LEU A 268 10.13 -3.20 12.88
C LEU A 268 10.12 -4.72 12.67
N THR A 269 10.12 -5.12 11.42
CA THR A 269 10.28 -6.52 10.99
C THR A 269 11.23 -6.58 9.79
N ASN A 270 11.55 -7.78 9.33
CA ASN A 270 12.25 -8.00 8.08
C ASN A 270 11.24 -8.34 6.96
N VAL A 271 11.68 -8.28 5.70
CA VAL A 271 10.78 -8.56 4.56
C VAL A 271 10.43 -10.05 4.49
N GLN A 272 11.32 -10.93 4.94
CA GLN A 272 11.11 -12.38 4.94
C GLN A 272 9.91 -12.79 5.82
N ASP A 273 9.70 -12.13 6.96
CA ASP A 273 8.55 -12.36 7.83
C ASP A 273 7.24 -11.94 7.13
N ILE A 274 7.23 -10.80 6.44
CA ILE A 274 6.09 -10.37 5.62
C ILE A 274 5.81 -11.37 4.49
N GLU A 275 6.85 -11.91 3.83
CA GLU A 275 6.67 -12.96 2.80
C GLU A 275 6.03 -14.23 3.37
N LEU A 276 6.34 -14.60 4.63
CA LEU A 276 5.72 -15.74 5.29
C LEU A 276 4.24 -15.46 5.59
N LEU A 277 3.95 -14.30 6.18
CA LEU A 277 2.60 -13.87 6.58
C LEU A 277 1.65 -13.60 5.41
N THR A 278 2.19 -13.22 4.24
CA THR A 278 1.37 -12.87 3.06
C THR A 278 1.42 -13.89 1.93
N GLY A 279 2.40 -14.81 1.96
CA GLY A 279 2.71 -15.70 0.85
C GLY A 279 3.24 -15.00 -0.42
N LEU A 280 3.40 -13.66 -0.40
CA LEU A 280 3.92 -12.88 -1.50
C LEU A 280 5.45 -12.99 -1.57
N ARG A 281 6.00 -12.73 -2.76
CA ARG A 281 7.43 -12.55 -2.98
C ARG A 281 7.71 -11.14 -3.49
N PHE A 282 8.55 -10.40 -2.77
CA PHE A 282 8.96 -9.03 -3.10
C PHE A 282 10.33 -9.03 -3.77
N PHE A 283 10.77 -7.87 -4.30
CA PHE A 283 12.13 -7.67 -4.84
C PHE A 283 12.57 -8.77 -5.83
N LYS A 284 11.66 -9.14 -6.74
CA LYS A 284 11.85 -10.25 -7.68
C LYS A 284 12.81 -9.93 -8.82
N ASP A 285 12.99 -8.63 -9.10
CA ASP A 285 13.88 -8.14 -10.15
C ASP A 285 15.32 -7.96 -9.64
N LEU A 286 15.56 -8.12 -8.33
CA LEU A 286 16.90 -8.15 -7.76
C LEU A 286 17.57 -9.52 -7.99
N GLU A 287 18.89 -9.53 -8.05
CA GLU A 287 19.66 -10.77 -8.07
C GLU A 287 19.35 -11.63 -6.83
N THR A 288 19.38 -12.96 -6.98
CA THR A 288 18.94 -13.89 -5.92
C THR A 288 19.63 -13.68 -4.58
N TYR A 289 20.97 -13.58 -4.56
CA TYR A 289 21.71 -13.41 -3.30
C TYR A 289 21.45 -12.06 -2.64
N GLU A 290 21.39 -10.99 -3.44
CA GLU A 290 21.06 -9.64 -2.96
C GLU A 290 19.63 -9.56 -2.41
N SER A 291 18.68 -10.19 -3.11
CA SER A 291 17.29 -10.30 -2.69
C SER A 291 17.17 -11.06 -1.35
N ILE A 292 17.91 -12.17 -1.18
CA ILE A 292 17.94 -12.93 0.09
C ILE A 292 18.54 -12.09 1.21
N LEU A 293 19.70 -11.47 0.99
CA LEU A 293 20.37 -10.65 2.00
C LEU A 293 19.46 -9.51 2.46
N LEU A 294 18.90 -8.76 1.51
CA LEU A 294 17.98 -7.67 1.80
C LEU A 294 16.77 -8.15 2.60
N LYS A 295 16.17 -9.29 2.23
CA LYS A 295 14.95 -9.78 2.88
C LYS A 295 15.14 -10.31 4.27
N THR A 296 16.31 -10.90 4.54
CA THR A 296 16.67 -11.51 5.83
C THR A 296 17.31 -10.52 6.79
N THR A 297 17.69 -9.33 6.32
CA THR A 297 18.26 -8.28 7.16
C THR A 297 17.21 -7.74 8.12
N GLN A 298 17.48 -7.87 9.43
CA GLN A 298 16.64 -7.30 10.47
C GLN A 298 17.04 -5.85 10.76
N PRO A 299 16.18 -4.86 10.49
CA PRO A 299 16.45 -3.49 10.88
C PRO A 299 16.41 -3.35 12.41
N ILE A 300 17.43 -2.70 12.97
CA ILE A 300 17.56 -2.40 14.41
C ILE A 300 17.14 -0.98 14.77
N ALA A 301 16.97 -0.12 13.76
CA ALA A 301 16.57 1.27 13.90
C ALA A 301 15.83 1.75 12.66
N ILE A 302 15.00 2.78 12.84
CA ILE A 302 14.39 3.52 11.74
C ILE A 302 15.37 4.56 11.19
N TRP A 303 15.12 5.05 9.97
CA TRP A 303 15.95 6.09 9.38
C TRP A 303 15.83 7.41 10.15
N PRO A 304 16.95 8.11 10.42
CA PRO A 304 16.92 9.37 11.15
C PRO A 304 16.21 10.48 10.35
N PHE A 305 15.69 11.51 11.00
CA PHE A 305 15.06 12.66 10.30
C PHE A 305 16.05 13.67 9.74
N LYS A 306 17.35 13.46 9.95
CA LYS A 306 18.42 14.27 9.37
C LYS A 306 19.52 13.32 8.96
N LYS A 307 20.05 13.48 7.74
CA LYS A 307 21.32 12.86 7.38
C LYS A 307 22.40 13.50 8.25
N LEU A 308 23.20 12.66 8.92
CA LEU A 308 24.37 13.10 9.68
C LEU A 308 25.47 13.57 8.73
#